data_AF-A0A9Q3QCC8-F1
#
_entry.id   AF-A0A9Q3QCC8-F1
#
_cell.length_a   1.000
_cell.length_b   1.000
_cell.length_c   1.000
_cell.angle_alpha   90.00
_cell.angle_beta   90.00
_cell.angle_gamma   90.00
#
_symmetry.space_group_name_H-M   'P 1'
#
loop_
_entity.id
_entity.type
_entity.pdbx_description
1 polymer ?
#
loop_
_entity_poly.entity_id
_entity_poly.type
_entity_poly.pdbx_seq_one_letter_code
_entity_poly.pdbx_strand_id
1 'polypeptide(L)' 'MIKIQETRRPWELVHMDWVTGLQPGGDRSYNACLVILDRFSKTPIFLPCHKDDTAMDTALLIWNR' A
#
# COMPACT_ATOMS: atom_id res chain seq x y z
N MET A 1 -8.95 -23.27 11.58
CA MET A 1 -9.11 -21.81 11.82
C MET A 1 -7.72 -21.20 11.93
N ILE A 2 -7.33 -20.30 11.04
CA ILE A 2 -6.06 -19.57 11.15
C ILE A 2 -6.23 -18.57 12.31
N LYS A 3 -5.39 -18.71 13.34
CA LYS A 3 -5.37 -17.76 14.47
C LYS A 3 -4.56 -16.55 14.03
N ILE A 4 -5.22 -15.43 13.76
CA ILE A 4 -4.52 -14.20 13.40
C ILE A 4 -3.93 -13.62 14.68
N GLN A 5 -2.60 -13.53 14.73
CA GLN A 5 -1.88 -13.03 15.90
C GLN A 5 -2.07 -11.52 16.02
N GLU A 6 -2.38 -11.04 17.24
CA GLU A 6 -2.41 -9.61 17.52
C GLU A 6 -0.99 -9.03 17.53
N THR A 7 -0.83 -7.88 16.87
CA THR A 7 0.40 -7.10 16.87
C THR A 7 0.59 -6.40 18.22
N ARG A 8 1.81 -6.37 18.74
CA ARG A 8 2.17 -5.77 20.02
C ARG A 8 2.80 -4.38 19.88
N ARG A 9 3.30 -4.04 18.69
CA ARG A 9 3.93 -2.76 18.41
C ARG A 9 3.61 -2.26 17.00
N PRO A 10 3.67 -0.94 16.75
CA PRO A 10 3.54 -0.37 15.41
C PRO A 10 4.52 -1.01 14.42
N TRP A 11 4.06 -1.21 13.18
CA TRP A 11 4.86 -1.71 12.05
C TRP A 11 5.37 -3.16 12.18
N GLU A 12 4.90 -3.91 13.18
CA GLU A 12 5.25 -5.33 13.33
C GLU A 12 4.65 -6.20 12.23
N LEU A 13 3.43 -5.87 11.79
CA LEU A 13 2.75 -6.55 10.71
C LEU A 13 2.01 -5.52 9.86
N VAL A 14 2.26 -5.58 8.56
CA VAL A 14 1.70 -4.67 7.58
C VAL A 14 0.88 -5.47 6.58
N HIS A 15 -0.33 -4.99 6.26
CA HIS A 15 -1.06 -5.47 5.07
C HIS A 15 -0.85 -4.49 3.95
N MET A 16 -0.68 -5.04 2.75
CA MET A 16 -0.51 -4.26 1.53
C MET A 16 -1.47 -4.79 0.49
N ASP A 17 -2.14 -3.90 -0.23
CA ASP A 17 -2.99 -4.26 -1.35
C ASP A 17 -3.10 -3.12 -2.37
N TRP A 18 -3.43 -3.46 -3.60
CA TRP A 18 -3.62 -2.50 -4.69
C TRP A 18 -5.09 -2.30 -5.01
N VAL A 19 -5.53 -1.06 -4.92
CA VAL A 19 -6.80 -0.61 -5.48
C VAL A 19 -6.54 -0.17 -6.92
N THR A 20 -7.04 -0.93 -7.89
CA THR A 20 -6.86 -0.69 -9.32
C THR A 20 -8.18 -0.29 -10.01
N GLY A 21 -8.11 0.12 -11.28
CA GLY A 21 -9.30 0.51 -12.05
C GLY A 21 -9.82 1.90 -11.72
N LEU A 22 -9.01 2.74 -11.08
CA LEU A 22 -9.34 4.14 -10.83
C LEU A 22 -9.20 4.93 -12.14
N GLN A 23 -10.05 5.95 -12.28
CA GLN A 23 -9.88 6.90 -13.39
C GLN A 23 -8.54 7.63 -13.22
N PRO A 24 -7.77 7.85 -14.30
CA PRO A 24 -6.53 8.60 -14.24
C PRO A 24 -6.74 9.97 -13.59
N GLY A 25 -5.93 10.28 -12.58
CA GLY A 25 -6.08 11.50 -11.79
C GLY A 25 -4.76 12.20 -11.47
N GLY A 26 -4.85 13.53 -11.30
CA GLY A 26 -3.73 14.42 -10.98
C GLY A 26 -2.71 14.59 -12.11
N ASP A 27 -1.66 15.37 -11.84
CA ASP A 27 -0.66 15.78 -12.85
C ASP A 27 0.10 14.60 -13.48
N ARG A 28 0.17 13.45 -12.78
CA ARG A 28 0.87 12.23 -13.22
C ARG A 28 -0.06 11.12 -13.69
N SER A 29 -1.37 11.40 -13.84
CA SER A 29 -2.37 10.46 -14.36
C SER A 29 -2.34 9.09 -13.66
N TYR A 30 -2.24 9.09 -12.33
CA TYR A 30 -2.25 7.86 -11.54
C TYR A 30 -3.60 7.15 -11.68
N ASN A 31 -3.58 5.83 -11.83
CA ASN A 31 -4.76 5.01 -12.08
C ASN A 31 -4.92 3.84 -11.10
N ALA A 32 -4.04 3.77 -10.10
CA ALA A 32 -4.08 2.81 -9.01
C ALA A 32 -3.61 3.45 -7.70
N CYS A 33 -3.89 2.79 -6.58
CA CYS A 33 -3.42 3.18 -5.27
C CYS A 33 -2.94 1.95 -4.48
N LEU A 34 -1.68 1.99 -4.02
CA LEU A 34 -1.15 1.03 -3.08
C LEU A 34 -1.55 1.47 -1.67
N VAL A 35 -2.26 0.60 -0.98
CA VAL A 35 -2.71 0.81 0.40
C VAL A 35 -1.79 0.03 1.32
N ILE A 36 -1.16 0.71 2.27
CA ILE A 36 -0.28 0.12 3.27
C ILE A 36 -0.92 0.33 4.64
N LEU A 37 -1.27 -0.74 5.33
CA LEU A 37 -1.96 -0.69 6.63
C LEU A 37 -1.07 -1.27 7.72
N ASP A 38 -0.71 -0.45 8.71
CA ASP A 38 -0.16 -0.94 9.97
C ASP A 38 -1.27 -1.60 10.79
N ARG A 39 -1.10 -2.88 11.14
CA ARG A 39 -2.15 -3.63 11.87
C ARG A 39 -2.34 -3.18 13.30
N PHE A 40 -1.31 -2.61 13.91
CA PHE A 40 -1.38 -2.17 15.29
C PHE A 40 -2.25 -0.91 15.40
N SER A 41 -1.90 0.14 14.67
CA SER A 41 -2.64 1.41 14.69
C SER A 41 -3.92 1.39 13.85
N LYS A 42 -4.03 0.46 12.88
CA LYS A 42 -5.09 0.42 11.85
C LYS A 42 -5.12 1.68 10.97
N THR A 43 -4.00 2.41 10.92
CA THR A 43 -3.86 3.62 10.09
C THR A 43 -3.38 3.23 8.69
N PRO A 44 -4.13 3.57 7.63
CA PRO A 44 -3.68 3.36 6.26
C PRO A 44 -2.79 4.50 5.76
N ILE A 45 -1.80 4.14 4.95
CA ILE A 45 -1.06 5.04 4.06
C ILE A 45 -1.49 4.74 2.63
N PHE A 46 -1.89 5.77 1.90
CA PHE A 46 -2.30 5.68 0.50
C PHE A 46 -1.18 6.22 -0.39
N LEU A 47 -0.67 5.38 -1.28
CA LEU A 47 0.36 5.74 -2.24
C LEU A 47 -0.23 5.71 -3.64
N PRO A 48 -0.28 6.84 -4.36
CA PRO A 48 -0.71 6.84 -5.75
C PRO A 48 0.33 6.14 -6.62
N CYS A 49 -0.13 5.23 -7.48
CA CYS A 49 0.71 4.37 -8.31
C CYS A 49 0.02 4.09 -9.66
N HIS A 50 0.69 3.34 -10.52
CA HIS A 50 0.12 2.88 -11.77
C HIS A 50 -0.17 1.39 -11.70
N LYS A 51 -1.26 0.94 -12.31
CA LYS A 51 -1.66 -0.49 -12.33
C LYS A 51 -0.60 -1.41 -12.92
N ASP A 52 0.26 -0.85 -13.76
CA ASP A 52 1.31 -1.54 -14.50
C ASP A 52 2.68 -1.43 -13.81
N ASP A 53 2.75 -0.84 -12.60
CA ASP A 53 3.97 -0.74 -11.80
C ASP A 53 4.53 -2.12 -11.48
N THR A 54 5.83 -2.29 -11.71
CA THR A 54 6.51 -3.55 -11.42
C THR A 54 6.82 -3.69 -9.93
N ALA A 55 7.29 -4.87 -9.53
CA ALA A 55 7.79 -5.09 -8.18
C ALA A 55 8.95 -4.13 -7.83
N MET A 56 9.79 -3.78 -8.82
CA MET A 56 10.88 -2.82 -8.64
C MET A 56 10.34 -1.41 -8.43
N ASP A 57 9.36 -0.98 -9.23
CA ASP A 57 8.73 0.33 -9.08
C ASP A 57 8.05 0.48 -7.72
N THR A 58 7.34 -0.57 -7.28
CA THR A 58 6.75 -0.64 -5.95
C THR A 58 7.81 -0.54 -4.84
N ALA A 59 8.92 -1.27 -4.96
CA ALA A 59 10.01 -1.21 -3.98
C ALA A 59 10.60 0.20 -3.89
N LEU A 60 10.83 0.85 -5.04
CA LEU A 60 11.32 2.22 -5.11
C LEU A 60 10.31 3.24 -4.55
N LEU A 61 9.01 3.03 -4.77
CA LEU A 61 7.93 3.87 -4.25
C LEU A 61 7.92 3.90 -2.71
N ILE A 62 8.20 2.77 -2.08
CA ILE A 62 8.24 2.63 -0.62
C ILE A 62 9.59 3.11 -0.06
N TRP A 63 10.71 2.79 -0.71
CA TRP A 63 12.05 3.07 -0.20
C TRP A 63 12.45 4.56 -0.27
N ASN A 64 12.00 5.29 -1.30
CA ASN A 64 12.37 6.69 -1.51
C ASN A 64 11.44 7.69 -0.80
N ARG A 65 10.71 7.23 0.23
CA ARG A 65 9.82 8.03 1.07
C ARG A 65 10.35 8.06 2.50
#